data_AF-A0A9E1XP36-F1
#
_entry.id   AF-A0A9E1XP36-F1
#
_cell.length_a   1.000
_cell.length_b   1.000
_cell.length_c   1.000
_cell.angle_alpha   90.00
_cell.angle_beta   90.00
_cell.angle_gamma   90.00
#
_symmetry.space_group_name_H-M   'P 1'
#
loop_
_entity.id
_entity.type
_entity.pdbx_description
1 polymer ?
#
loop_
_entity_poly.entity_id
_entity_poly.type
_entity_poly.pdbx_seq_one_letter_code
_entity_poly.pdbx_strand_id
1 'polypeptide(L)'
;PRAALLHPDRKHVLMAGFAGYGLCGGGIGIFGIDDRKAQLLTAERDLLPSHSPICLAALPNGNIVAGTSVTAPGGGRVAATQAELLLLDWKTRKLLWHGIPIHKDRNVIGLLALPDGRVCGIGGTAGFFVFDPKIPGFVHHSSLFGHGGVPRHPLHLGPDGQIYALFAKAILRLDPRTFAPTKLADTPAPITAGGTLIGNTLCFASKAEIWTYTIPQAKK
;
A
#
# COMPACT_ATOMS: atom_id res chain seq x y z
N PRO A 1 -11.22 -2.67 9.25
CA PRO A 1 -9.96 -2.01 8.79
C PRO A 1 -9.31 -2.84 7.66
N ARG A 2 -8.57 -2.19 6.78
CA ARG A 2 -7.86 -2.74 5.61
C ARG A 2 -6.34 -2.61 5.71
N ALA A 3 -5.86 -1.62 6.46
CA ALA A 3 -4.46 -1.43 6.78
C ALA A 3 -4.30 -1.08 8.26
N ALA A 4 -3.15 -1.43 8.81
CA ALA A 4 -2.66 -0.97 10.10
C ALA A 4 -1.20 -0.55 9.93
N LEU A 5 -0.80 0.54 10.58
CA LEU A 5 0.55 1.10 10.49
C LEU A 5 0.96 1.64 11.86
N LEU A 6 2.12 1.21 12.36
CA LEU A 6 2.79 1.91 13.46
C LEU A 6 3.49 3.13 12.88
N HIS A 7 3.14 4.32 13.36
CA HIS A 7 3.80 5.55 12.94
C HIS A 7 5.26 5.58 13.42
N PRO A 8 6.21 6.19 12.68
CA PRO A 8 7.63 6.24 13.05
C PRO A 8 7.93 6.84 14.44
N ASP A 9 7.03 7.67 15.00
CA ASP A 9 7.16 8.18 16.37
C ASP A 9 6.97 7.11 17.45
N ARG A 10 6.51 5.90 17.09
CA ARG A 10 6.22 4.75 17.96
C ARG A 10 5.18 5.01 19.05
N LYS A 11 4.45 6.11 18.94
CA LYS A 11 3.41 6.53 19.89
C LYS A 11 2.00 6.38 19.31
N HIS A 12 1.89 6.29 17.99
CA HIS A 12 0.60 6.22 17.31
C HIS A 12 0.47 4.99 16.41
N VAL A 13 -0.69 4.37 16.47
CA VAL A 13 -1.12 3.33 15.52
C VAL A 13 -2.22 3.91 14.65
N LEU A 14 -2.08 3.75 13.33
CA LEU A 14 -3.07 4.14 12.36
C LEU A 14 -3.80 2.90 11.85
N MET A 15 -5.11 3.00 11.67
CA MET A 15 -5.95 1.98 11.06
C MET A 15 -6.81 2.62 9.98
N ALA A 16 -6.69 2.15 8.76
CA ALA A 16 -7.43 2.67 7.62
C ALA A 16 -8.41 1.64 7.08
N GLY A 17 -9.51 2.06 6.45
CA GLY A 17 -10.39 1.14 5.75
C GLY A 17 -11.65 1.79 5.19
N PHE A 18 -12.56 0.93 4.74
CA PHE A 18 -13.87 1.31 4.22
C PHE A 18 -14.78 1.92 5.28
N ALA A 19 -15.76 2.68 4.80
CA ALA A 19 -16.86 3.19 5.61
C ALA A 19 -17.76 2.06 6.13
N GLY A 20 -18.65 2.42 7.07
CA GLY A 20 -19.72 1.53 7.54
C GLY A 20 -20.75 1.19 6.46
N TYR A 21 -21.70 0.31 6.79
CA TYR A 21 -22.78 -0.09 5.89
C TYR A 21 -23.55 1.11 5.34
N GLY A 22 -23.91 1.06 4.05
CA GLY A 22 -24.64 2.13 3.35
C GLY A 22 -23.80 3.37 3.00
N LEU A 23 -22.56 3.46 3.46
CA LEU A 23 -21.69 4.62 3.24
C LEU A 23 -20.62 4.37 2.17
N CYS A 24 -20.14 5.46 1.58
CA CYS A 24 -19.00 5.51 0.68
C CYS A 24 -17.97 6.51 1.24
N GLY A 25 -16.67 6.25 1.03
CA GLY A 25 -15.61 7.07 1.60
C GLY A 25 -15.31 6.70 3.06
N GLY A 26 -14.21 5.98 3.25
CA GLY A 26 -13.76 5.49 4.55
C GLY A 26 -12.96 6.50 5.34
N GLY A 27 -11.98 6.03 6.12
CA GLY A 27 -11.20 6.92 6.97
C GLY A 27 -9.92 6.31 7.52
N ILE A 28 -9.20 7.13 8.29
CA ILE A 28 -7.99 6.76 9.04
C ILE A 28 -8.26 7.04 10.51
N GLY A 29 -8.40 5.97 11.29
CA GLY A 29 -8.37 6.04 12.76
C GLY A 29 -6.93 6.15 13.24
N ILE A 30 -6.69 7.05 14.19
CA ILE A 30 -5.40 7.27 14.82
C ILE A 30 -5.59 6.99 16.31
N PHE A 31 -4.77 6.11 16.86
CA PHE A 31 -4.79 5.74 18.27
C PHE A 31 -3.46 6.06 18.94
N GLY A 32 -3.48 6.86 19.99
CA GLY A 32 -2.33 7.14 20.86
C GLY A 32 -2.14 6.00 21.86
N ILE A 33 -0.95 5.40 21.87
CA ILE A 33 -0.63 4.25 22.73
C ILE A 33 -0.58 4.68 24.20
N ASP A 34 0.10 5.80 24.48
CA ASP A 34 0.38 6.27 25.83
C ASP A 34 -0.86 6.89 26.49
N ASP A 35 -1.57 7.76 25.76
CA ASP A 35 -2.70 8.52 26.30
C ASP A 35 -4.06 7.87 26.02
N ARG A 36 -4.09 6.76 25.29
CA ARG A 36 -5.28 5.98 24.90
C ARG A 36 -6.32 6.80 24.13
N LYS A 37 -5.94 7.92 23.52
CA LYS A 37 -6.87 8.76 22.76
C LYS A 37 -7.03 8.22 21.33
N ALA A 38 -8.25 8.37 20.81
CA ALA A 38 -8.58 8.03 19.44
C ALA A 38 -9.05 9.27 18.68
N GLN A 39 -8.62 9.40 17.43
CA GLN A 39 -9.10 10.40 16.48
C GLN A 39 -9.47 9.69 15.17
N LEU A 40 -10.56 10.11 14.53
CA LEU A 40 -10.95 9.60 13.22
C LEU A 40 -10.89 10.72 12.19
N LEU A 41 -10.06 10.52 11.17
CA LEU A 41 -10.08 11.29 9.92
C LEU A 41 -11.03 10.60 8.94
N THR A 42 -11.98 11.35 8.39
CA THR A 42 -13.03 10.82 7.48
C THR A 42 -12.84 11.32 6.06
N ALA A 43 -13.28 10.52 5.08
CA ALA A 43 -13.33 10.90 3.67
C ALA A 43 -13.97 12.27 3.45
N GLU A 44 -15.13 12.50 4.06
CA GLU A 44 -15.94 13.69 3.81
C GLU A 44 -15.38 14.98 4.43
N ARG A 45 -14.73 14.89 5.60
CA ARG A 45 -14.27 16.08 6.35
C ARG A 45 -12.79 16.36 6.22
N ASP A 46 -11.98 15.31 6.24
CA ASP A 46 -10.55 15.44 6.52
C ASP A 46 -9.67 14.94 5.36
N LEU A 47 -10.21 14.05 4.51
CA LEU A 47 -9.48 13.37 3.43
C LEU A 47 -10.07 13.74 2.07
N LEU A 48 -10.49 12.74 1.29
CA LEU A 48 -11.05 12.89 -0.04
C LEU A 48 -12.41 12.18 -0.10
N PRO A 49 -13.52 12.89 -0.38
CA PRO A 49 -14.85 12.30 -0.47
C PRO A 49 -14.93 11.10 -1.40
N SER A 50 -15.78 10.12 -1.09
CA SER A 50 -15.93 8.86 -1.84
C SER A 50 -14.70 7.94 -1.92
N HIS A 51 -13.58 8.29 -1.28
CA HIS A 51 -12.36 7.48 -1.27
C HIS A 51 -12.12 6.86 0.10
N SER A 52 -11.83 5.57 0.11
CA SER A 52 -11.46 4.85 1.33
C SER A 52 -9.97 4.55 1.31
N PRO A 53 -9.16 5.09 2.23
CA PRO A 53 -7.79 4.62 2.44
C PRO A 53 -7.77 3.12 2.76
N ILE A 54 -7.02 2.33 2.01
CA ILE A 54 -6.95 0.86 2.18
C ILE A 54 -5.53 0.30 2.31
N CYS A 55 -4.51 1.13 2.08
CA CYS A 55 -3.11 0.87 2.38
C CYS A 55 -2.43 2.16 2.84
N LEU A 56 -1.41 2.06 3.69
CA LEU A 56 -0.71 3.19 4.30
C LEU A 56 0.80 2.96 4.23
N ALA A 57 1.56 4.05 4.08
CA ALA A 57 3.00 4.09 4.29
C ALA A 57 3.38 5.37 5.04
N ALA A 58 4.37 5.29 5.94
CA ALA A 58 4.94 6.47 6.58
C ALA A 58 6.24 6.86 5.88
N LEU A 59 6.37 8.15 5.57
CA LEU A 59 7.60 8.74 5.07
C LEU A 59 8.62 8.93 6.20
N PRO A 60 9.92 9.07 5.90
CA PRO A 60 10.95 9.31 6.91
C PRO A 60 10.69 10.57 7.78
N ASN A 61 9.98 11.56 7.24
CA ASN A 61 9.60 12.78 7.98
C ASN A 61 8.31 12.61 8.83
N GLY A 62 7.70 11.42 8.84
CA GLY A 62 6.47 11.11 9.56
C GLY A 62 5.17 11.32 8.76
N ASN A 63 5.21 12.01 7.62
CA ASN A 63 4.01 12.20 6.80
C ASN A 63 3.46 10.87 6.29
N ILE A 64 2.15 10.81 6.10
CA ILE A 64 1.46 9.57 5.74
C ILE A 64 1.08 9.62 4.27
N VAL A 65 1.41 8.56 3.55
CA VAL A 65 0.91 8.30 2.21
C VAL A 65 -0.15 7.22 2.30
N ALA A 66 -1.31 7.46 1.68
CA ALA A 66 -2.44 6.55 1.71
C ALA A 66 -2.91 6.21 0.29
N GLY A 67 -2.97 4.92 -0.02
CA GLY A 67 -3.58 4.43 -1.25
C GLY A 67 -5.05 4.13 -1.03
N THR A 68 -5.90 4.59 -1.93
CA THR A 68 -7.35 4.52 -1.74
C THR A 68 -8.03 3.43 -2.57
N SER A 69 -9.28 3.18 -2.24
CA SER A 69 -10.25 2.43 -3.03
C SER A 69 -11.52 3.25 -3.14
N VAL A 70 -12.13 3.22 -4.32
CA VAL A 70 -13.47 3.80 -4.56
C VAL A 70 -14.58 2.77 -4.40
N THR A 71 -14.27 1.57 -3.89
CA THR A 71 -15.30 0.56 -3.64
C THR A 71 -16.06 0.84 -2.33
N ALA A 72 -17.33 0.47 -2.30
CA ALA A 72 -18.19 0.56 -1.13
C ALA A 72 -18.80 -0.82 -0.83
N PRO A 73 -18.02 -1.77 -0.28
CA PRO A 73 -18.46 -3.15 -0.10
C PRO A 73 -19.67 -3.30 0.84
N GLY A 74 -19.96 -2.29 1.66
CA GLY A 74 -21.16 -2.22 2.50
C GLY A 74 -22.42 -1.71 1.79
N GLY A 75 -22.42 -1.60 0.46
CA GLY A 75 -23.60 -1.20 -0.33
C GLY A 75 -23.80 0.30 -0.50
N GLY A 76 -22.80 1.13 -0.18
CA GLY A 76 -22.87 2.58 -0.38
C GLY A 76 -22.81 2.98 -1.86
N ARG A 77 -23.36 4.15 -2.18
CA ARG A 77 -23.33 4.71 -3.54
C ARG A 77 -21.94 5.25 -3.86
N VAL A 78 -21.27 4.64 -4.84
CA VAL A 78 -19.93 5.06 -5.30
C VAL A 78 -20.05 6.20 -6.31
N ALA A 79 -19.45 7.36 -6.00
CA ALA A 79 -19.36 8.49 -6.94
C ALA A 79 -18.00 8.55 -7.65
N ALA A 80 -16.91 8.28 -6.95
CA ALA A 80 -15.57 8.28 -7.52
C ALA A 80 -15.32 7.04 -8.41
N THR A 81 -14.61 7.22 -9.52
CA THR A 81 -14.43 6.16 -10.54
C THR A 81 -13.04 5.53 -10.51
N GLN A 82 -12.06 6.17 -9.90
CA GLN A 82 -10.66 5.75 -9.89
C GLN A 82 -10.05 5.99 -8.52
N ALA A 83 -9.10 5.14 -8.11
CA ALA A 83 -8.37 5.33 -6.89
C ALA A 83 -7.31 6.41 -7.02
N GLU A 84 -7.06 7.09 -5.91
CA GLU A 84 -6.04 8.11 -5.76
C GLU A 84 -5.04 7.76 -4.65
N LEU A 85 -3.86 8.36 -4.76
CA LEU A 85 -2.86 8.44 -3.71
C LEU A 85 -3.06 9.75 -2.94
N LEU A 86 -3.08 9.69 -1.61
CA LEU A 86 -3.17 10.85 -0.74
C LEU A 86 -1.84 11.05 0.00
N LEU A 87 -1.40 12.30 0.14
CA LEU A 87 -0.30 12.70 1.01
C LEU A 87 -0.86 13.56 2.14
N LEU A 88 -0.64 13.11 3.37
CA LEU A 88 -1.11 13.77 4.59
C LEU A 88 0.07 14.32 5.38
N ASP A 89 -0.09 15.57 5.82
CA ASP A 89 0.79 16.14 6.83
C ASP A 89 0.49 15.47 8.17
N TRP A 90 1.51 14.87 8.78
CA TRP A 90 1.30 14.23 10.07
C TRP A 90 0.89 15.28 11.09
N LYS A 91 1.68 16.33 11.33
CA LYS A 91 1.48 17.25 12.46
C LYS A 91 0.09 17.88 12.51
N THR A 92 -0.41 18.34 11.37
CA THR A 92 -1.69 19.03 11.23
C THR A 92 -2.85 18.12 10.86
N ARG A 93 -2.56 16.87 10.49
CA ARG A 93 -3.54 15.88 9.99
C ARG A 93 -4.25 16.30 8.70
N LYS A 94 -3.72 17.30 7.99
CA LYS A 94 -4.33 17.86 6.76
C LYS A 94 -3.86 17.12 5.52
N LEU A 95 -4.76 16.99 4.55
CA LEU A 95 -4.41 16.58 3.19
C LEU A 95 -3.53 17.66 2.54
N LEU A 96 -2.31 17.27 2.13
CA LEU A 96 -1.37 18.14 1.43
C LEU A 96 -1.51 18.03 -0.08
N TRP A 97 -1.76 16.82 -0.58
CA TRP A 97 -1.80 16.53 -2.00
C TRP A 97 -2.57 15.23 -2.26
N HIS A 98 -3.17 15.12 -3.44
CA HIS A 98 -3.71 13.87 -3.96
C HIS A 98 -3.54 13.79 -5.48
N GLY A 99 -3.57 12.57 -6.01
CA GLY A 99 -3.56 12.36 -7.46
C GLY A 99 -3.78 10.90 -7.85
N ILE A 100 -4.12 10.69 -9.12
CA ILE A 100 -4.43 9.37 -9.68
C ILE A 100 -3.13 8.68 -10.12
N PRO A 101 -2.66 7.61 -9.45
CA PRO A 101 -1.42 6.94 -9.81
C PRO A 101 -1.58 5.98 -11.01
N ILE A 102 -2.77 5.42 -11.19
CA ILE A 102 -3.03 4.40 -12.21
C ILE A 102 -4.41 4.67 -12.79
N HIS A 103 -4.43 5.10 -14.05
CA HIS A 103 -5.68 5.40 -14.75
C HIS A 103 -6.63 4.19 -14.77
N LYS A 104 -7.91 4.46 -14.50
CA LYS A 104 -9.01 3.47 -14.50
C LYS A 104 -8.91 2.39 -13.42
N ASP A 105 -7.85 2.36 -12.61
CA ASP A 105 -7.81 1.45 -11.48
C ASP A 105 -8.69 1.96 -10.35
N ARG A 106 -9.43 1.05 -9.72
CA ARG A 106 -10.34 1.37 -8.61
C ARG A 106 -9.69 1.18 -7.25
N ASN A 107 -8.46 0.66 -7.21
CA ASN A 107 -7.75 0.38 -5.96
C ASN A 107 -6.25 0.64 -6.11
N VAL A 108 -5.66 1.30 -5.12
CA VAL A 108 -4.24 1.18 -4.79
C VAL A 108 -4.12 0.13 -3.68
N ILE A 109 -3.53 -1.02 -4.01
CA ILE A 109 -3.55 -2.24 -3.18
C ILE A 109 -2.38 -2.30 -2.20
N GLY A 110 -1.23 -1.76 -2.59
CA GLY A 110 -0.01 -1.80 -1.80
C GLY A 110 0.83 -0.55 -1.94
N LEU A 111 1.50 -0.18 -0.86
CA LEU A 111 2.49 0.89 -0.80
C LEU A 111 3.73 0.40 -0.06
N LEU A 112 4.89 0.91 -0.46
CA LEU A 112 6.17 0.68 0.19
C LEU A 112 6.96 1.99 0.20
N ALA A 113 7.20 2.55 1.39
CA ALA A 113 8.11 3.68 1.53
C ALA A 113 9.56 3.20 1.39
N LEU A 114 10.34 3.92 0.58
CA LEU A 114 11.75 3.68 0.37
C LEU A 114 12.60 4.58 1.30
N PRO A 115 13.85 4.19 1.61
CA PRO A 115 14.73 4.98 2.49
C PRO A 115 15.02 6.40 1.97
N ASP A 116 14.95 6.62 0.65
CA ASP A 116 15.17 7.93 0.02
C ASP A 116 13.96 8.88 0.10
N GLY A 117 12.84 8.39 0.63
CA GLY A 117 11.59 9.13 0.78
C GLY A 117 10.59 8.93 -0.36
N ARG A 118 10.93 8.21 -1.43
CA ARG A 118 9.98 7.84 -2.48
C ARG A 118 9.04 6.74 -1.97
N VAL A 119 7.89 6.58 -2.63
CA VAL A 119 6.92 5.53 -2.33
C VAL A 119 6.63 4.73 -3.60
N CYS A 120 6.91 3.44 -3.57
CA CYS A 120 6.43 2.51 -4.58
C CYS A 120 4.99 2.13 -4.27
N GLY A 121 4.18 1.96 -5.30
CA GLY A 121 2.82 1.46 -5.14
C GLY A 121 2.35 0.60 -6.30
N ILE A 122 1.32 -0.19 -6.03
CA ILE A 122 0.72 -1.10 -7.01
C ILE A 122 -0.81 -1.07 -6.91
N GLY A 123 -1.46 -1.04 -8.06
CA GLY A 123 -2.92 -1.06 -8.19
C GLY A 123 -3.53 -2.45 -8.28
N GLY A 124 -4.85 -2.54 -8.28
CA GLY A 124 -5.58 -3.80 -8.47
C GLY A 124 -5.39 -4.42 -9.85
N THR A 125 -5.09 -3.61 -10.86
CA THR A 125 -4.82 -4.00 -12.25
C THR A 125 -3.35 -4.37 -12.52
N ALA A 126 -2.53 -4.47 -11.47
CA ALA A 126 -1.08 -4.65 -11.56
C ALA A 126 -0.31 -3.49 -12.21
N GLY A 127 -0.92 -2.31 -12.33
CA GLY A 127 -0.15 -1.08 -12.59
C GLY A 127 0.78 -0.77 -11.42
N PHE A 128 2.04 -0.44 -11.72
CA PHE A 128 3.07 -0.06 -10.75
C PHE A 128 3.44 1.40 -10.93
N PHE A 129 3.69 2.11 -9.83
CA PHE A 129 4.10 3.51 -9.87
C PHE A 129 5.12 3.83 -8.77
N VAL A 130 5.82 4.95 -8.95
CA VAL A 130 6.69 5.54 -7.92
C VAL A 130 6.33 7.00 -7.74
N PHE A 131 6.03 7.38 -6.50
CA PHE A 131 5.69 8.72 -6.08
C PHE A 131 6.87 9.38 -5.38
N ASP A 132 7.19 10.62 -5.72
CA ASP A 132 8.18 11.44 -5.02
C ASP A 132 7.48 12.60 -4.28
N PRO A 133 7.49 12.62 -2.93
CA PRO A 133 6.86 13.70 -2.17
C PRO A 133 7.64 15.03 -2.23
N LYS A 134 8.92 15.04 -2.64
CA LYS A 134 9.75 16.26 -2.74
C LYS A 134 9.44 17.04 -4.02
N ILE A 135 9.08 16.32 -5.08
CA ILE A 135 8.61 16.87 -6.35
C ILE A 135 7.21 16.29 -6.54
N PRO A 136 6.17 16.88 -5.90
CA PRO A 136 4.85 16.24 -5.75
C PRO A 136 4.33 15.69 -7.08
N GLY A 137 4.45 14.38 -7.25
CA GLY A 137 4.14 13.74 -8.52
C GLY A 137 4.68 12.32 -8.65
N PHE A 138 4.30 11.69 -9.76
CA PHE A 138 4.71 10.33 -10.10
C PHE A 138 5.92 10.37 -11.02
N VAL A 139 7.01 9.74 -10.59
CA VAL A 139 8.30 9.75 -11.30
C VAL A 139 8.53 8.47 -12.12
N HIS A 140 7.66 7.47 -11.98
CA HIS A 140 7.72 6.24 -12.76
C HIS A 140 6.34 5.58 -12.84
N HIS A 141 6.06 4.96 -13.99
CA HIS A 141 4.93 4.07 -14.20
C HIS A 141 5.36 2.86 -15.02
N SER A 142 4.84 1.69 -14.67
CA SER A 142 5.00 0.47 -15.46
C SER A 142 3.83 -0.48 -15.19
N SER A 143 3.81 -1.61 -15.89
CA SER A 143 2.83 -2.67 -15.68
C SER A 143 3.56 -3.95 -15.25
N LEU A 144 3.05 -4.58 -14.21
CA LEU A 144 3.48 -5.89 -13.73
C LEU A 144 2.40 -6.95 -14.01
N PHE A 145 1.59 -6.72 -15.05
CA PHE A 145 0.56 -7.66 -15.49
C PHE A 145 1.15 -9.01 -15.92
N GLY A 146 0.33 -10.07 -15.86
CA GLY A 146 0.70 -11.42 -16.30
C GLY A 146 1.05 -12.38 -15.15
N HIS A 147 1.14 -11.89 -13.91
CA HIS A 147 1.53 -12.68 -12.75
C HIS A 147 0.36 -13.07 -11.83
N GLY A 148 -0.88 -12.87 -12.28
CA GLY A 148 -2.10 -13.09 -11.49
C GLY A 148 -2.52 -11.87 -10.67
N GLY A 149 -3.53 -12.05 -9.80
CA GLY A 149 -4.06 -10.96 -8.98
C GLY A 149 -3.05 -10.42 -7.97
N VAL A 150 -3.16 -9.13 -7.64
CA VAL A 150 -2.31 -8.47 -6.64
C VAL A 150 -2.90 -8.72 -5.25
N PRO A 151 -2.22 -9.46 -4.36
CA PRO A 151 -2.68 -9.64 -2.98
C PRO A 151 -2.48 -8.36 -2.17
N ARG A 152 -3.14 -8.26 -1.00
CA ARG A 152 -2.84 -7.18 -0.04
C ARG A 152 -1.44 -7.32 0.54
N HIS A 153 -0.83 -6.22 0.97
CA HIS A 153 0.59 -6.16 1.40
C HIS A 153 1.54 -6.84 0.40
N PRO A 154 1.53 -6.47 -0.89
CA PRO A 154 2.28 -7.16 -1.93
C PRO A 154 3.75 -6.74 -2.04
N LEU A 155 4.15 -5.58 -1.49
CA LEU A 155 5.48 -5.00 -1.69
C LEU A 155 6.32 -5.08 -0.41
N HIS A 156 7.58 -5.47 -0.56
CA HIS A 156 8.56 -5.57 0.53
C HIS A 156 9.92 -5.04 0.10
N LEU A 157 10.62 -4.35 1.01
CA LEU A 157 12.01 -3.94 0.81
C LEU A 157 12.93 -4.96 1.48
N GLY A 158 13.85 -5.55 0.70
CA GLY A 158 14.85 -6.48 1.19
C GLY A 158 15.99 -5.84 1.97
N PRO A 159 16.70 -6.62 2.81
CA PRO A 159 17.95 -6.18 3.42
C PRO A 159 19.06 -5.94 2.39
N ASP A 160 18.91 -6.49 1.18
CA ASP A 160 19.80 -6.26 0.02
C ASP A 160 19.43 -4.98 -0.76
N GLY A 161 18.43 -4.22 -0.31
CA GLY A 161 17.96 -2.99 -0.96
C GLY A 161 17.07 -3.23 -2.17
N GLN A 162 16.79 -4.49 -2.53
CA GLN A 162 15.90 -4.81 -3.65
C GLN A 162 14.44 -4.76 -3.21
N ILE A 163 13.54 -4.51 -4.15
CA ILE A 163 12.10 -4.52 -3.88
C ILE A 163 11.54 -5.87 -4.33
N TYR A 164 10.67 -6.46 -3.52
CA TYR A 164 9.98 -7.71 -3.86
C TYR A 164 8.49 -7.46 -3.99
N ALA A 165 7.90 -8.04 -5.01
CA ALA A 165 6.47 -7.96 -5.28
C ALA A 165 5.86 -9.36 -5.32
N LEU A 166 4.84 -9.57 -4.49
CA LEU A 166 4.04 -10.79 -4.45
C LEU A 166 2.85 -10.65 -5.39
N PHE A 167 2.63 -11.67 -6.20
CA PHE A 167 1.44 -11.83 -7.02
C PHE A 167 0.86 -13.21 -6.81
N ALA A 168 -0.42 -13.39 -7.16
CA ALA A 168 -1.10 -14.67 -6.99
C ALA A 168 -0.34 -15.85 -7.62
N LYS A 169 0.39 -15.66 -8.74
CA LYS A 169 1.09 -16.75 -9.44
C LYS A 169 2.62 -16.62 -9.45
N ALA A 170 3.19 -15.54 -8.90
CA ALA A 170 4.63 -15.32 -8.98
C ALA A 170 5.17 -14.43 -7.85
N ILE A 171 6.48 -14.58 -7.61
CA ILE A 171 7.27 -13.68 -6.78
C ILE A 171 8.25 -12.96 -7.70
N LEU A 172 8.22 -11.63 -7.68
CA LEU A 172 9.09 -10.79 -8.48
C LEU A 172 10.11 -10.07 -7.59
N ARG A 173 11.28 -9.80 -8.15
CA ARG A 173 12.25 -8.82 -7.67
C ARG A 173 12.27 -7.65 -8.63
N LEU A 174 12.25 -6.43 -8.11
CA LEU A 174 12.34 -5.19 -8.86
C LEU A 174 13.68 -4.53 -8.51
N ASP A 175 14.38 -4.06 -9.53
CA ASP A 175 15.56 -3.22 -9.35
C ASP A 175 15.16 -1.86 -8.74
N PRO A 176 15.79 -1.37 -7.66
CA PRO A 176 15.34 -0.19 -6.92
C PRO A 176 15.64 1.14 -7.63
N ARG A 177 16.44 1.11 -8.71
CA ARG A 177 16.79 2.29 -9.50
C ARG A 177 15.90 2.41 -10.73
N THR A 178 15.72 1.29 -11.44
CA THR A 178 15.02 1.22 -12.73
C THR A 178 13.60 0.68 -12.62
N PHE A 179 13.29 -0.01 -11.52
CA PHE A 179 12.03 -0.73 -11.27
C PHE A 179 11.74 -1.86 -12.27
N ALA A 180 12.78 -2.34 -12.96
CA ALA A 180 12.65 -3.46 -13.88
C ALA A 180 12.39 -4.77 -13.11
N PRO A 181 11.36 -5.56 -13.50
CA PRO A 181 11.03 -6.81 -12.84
C PRO A 181 11.91 -7.98 -13.31
N THR A 182 12.25 -8.86 -12.37
CA THR A 182 12.78 -10.21 -12.61
C THR A 182 11.89 -11.20 -11.87
N LYS A 183 11.32 -12.17 -12.57
CA LYS A 183 10.58 -13.26 -11.91
C LYS A 183 11.56 -14.17 -11.19
N LEU A 184 11.35 -14.36 -9.88
CA LEU A 184 12.17 -15.26 -9.07
C LEU A 184 11.58 -16.67 -9.01
N ALA A 185 10.26 -16.77 -8.89
CA ALA A 185 9.57 -18.04 -8.77
C ALA A 185 8.12 -17.92 -9.29
N ASP A 186 7.62 -19.02 -9.85
CA ASP A 186 6.19 -19.29 -9.93
C ASP A 186 5.73 -19.89 -8.60
N THR A 187 4.50 -19.58 -8.20
CA THR A 187 3.96 -20.09 -6.92
C THR A 187 3.17 -21.38 -7.15
N PRO A 188 3.42 -22.46 -6.40
CA PRO A 188 2.73 -23.73 -6.59
C PRO A 188 1.25 -23.66 -6.16
N ALA A 189 0.91 -22.71 -5.30
CA ALA A 189 -0.44 -22.36 -4.90
C ALA A 189 -0.65 -20.84 -5.00
N PRO A 190 -1.89 -20.35 -5.19
CA PRO A 190 -2.13 -18.92 -5.31
C PRO A 190 -1.78 -18.14 -4.03
N ILE A 191 -1.03 -17.04 -4.15
CA ILE A 191 -0.88 -16.08 -3.04
C ILE A 191 -2.19 -15.30 -2.90
N THR A 192 -2.90 -15.48 -1.79
CA THR A 192 -4.21 -14.83 -1.54
C THR A 192 -4.09 -13.60 -0.64
N ALA A 193 -3.05 -13.54 0.17
CA ALA A 193 -2.63 -12.34 0.89
C ALA A 193 -1.10 -12.33 0.97
N GLY A 194 -0.49 -11.18 0.75
CA GLY A 194 0.91 -10.96 1.08
C GLY A 194 1.09 -10.94 2.59
N GLY A 195 2.26 -10.50 3.05
CA GLY A 195 2.54 -10.57 4.47
C GLY A 195 3.72 -9.73 4.87
N THR A 196 4.83 -10.37 5.18
CA THR A 196 6.01 -9.72 5.73
C THR A 196 7.28 -10.33 5.18
N LEU A 197 8.37 -9.59 5.27
CA LEU A 197 9.71 -10.08 5.02
C LEU A 197 10.46 -10.14 6.35
N ILE A 198 10.91 -11.33 6.74
CA ILE A 198 11.69 -11.55 7.96
C ILE A 198 13.09 -12.02 7.53
N GLY A 199 14.09 -11.16 7.71
CA GLY A 199 15.42 -11.42 7.15
C GLY A 199 15.35 -11.50 5.63
N ASN A 200 15.58 -12.70 5.07
CA ASN A 200 15.44 -12.98 3.64
C ASN A 200 14.23 -13.88 3.32
N THR A 201 13.30 -14.08 4.25
CA THR A 201 12.15 -14.97 4.08
C THR A 201 10.86 -14.17 3.93
N LEU A 202 10.26 -14.22 2.73
CA LEU A 202 8.92 -13.70 2.48
C LEU A 202 7.89 -14.67 3.05
N CYS A 203 7.03 -14.20 3.94
CA CYS A 203 5.91 -14.95 4.50
C CYS A 203 4.60 -14.41 3.92
N PHE A 204 3.76 -15.30 3.39
CA PHE A 204 2.50 -14.95 2.75
C PHE A 204 1.45 -16.04 2.95
N ALA A 205 0.18 -15.74 2.70
CA ALA A 205 -0.90 -16.70 2.85
C ALA A 205 -1.35 -17.28 1.50
N SER A 206 -1.61 -18.58 1.48
CA SER A 206 -2.43 -19.24 0.47
C SER A 206 -3.67 -19.81 1.14
N LYS A 207 -4.81 -19.13 0.97
CA LYS A 207 -6.06 -19.41 1.69
C LYS A 207 -5.84 -19.49 3.21
N ALA A 208 -5.93 -20.68 3.79
CA ALA A 208 -5.79 -20.92 5.23
C ALA A 208 -4.35 -21.29 5.64
N GLU A 209 -3.42 -21.38 4.70
CA GLU A 209 -2.04 -21.81 4.94
C GLU A 209 -1.08 -20.61 4.92
N ILE A 210 -0.03 -20.69 5.73
CA ILE A 210 1.11 -19.77 5.67
C ILE A 210 2.23 -20.44 4.89
N TRP A 211 2.71 -19.76 3.88
CA TRP A 211 3.79 -20.18 3.01
C TRP A 211 4.97 -19.24 3.16
N THR A 212 6.16 -19.77 2.90
CA THR A 212 7.40 -19.01 2.97
C THR A 212 8.21 -19.17 1.70
N TYR A 213 8.86 -18.11 1.26
CA TYR A 213 9.84 -18.12 0.18
C TYR A 213 11.13 -17.48 0.66
N THR A 214 12.22 -18.25 0.65
CA THR A 214 13.55 -17.74 0.97
C THR A 214 14.17 -17.10 -0.25
N ILE A 215 14.45 -15.81 -0.18
CA ILE A 215 15.06 -15.06 -1.25
C ILE A 215 16.50 -15.56 -1.46
N PRO A 216 16.87 -15.96 -2.69
CA PRO A 216 18.24 -16.35 -3.03
C PRO A 216 19.19 -15.18 -2.77
N GLN A 217 20.27 -15.42 -2.03
CA GLN A 217 21.35 -14.45 -1.93
C GLN A 217 22.03 -14.30 -3.29
N ALA A 218 22.38 -13.07 -3.66
CA ALA A 218 23.26 -12.86 -4.81
C ALA A 218 24.56 -13.63 -4.56
N LYS A 219 24.98 -14.47 -5.51
CA LYS A 219 26.34 -15.02 -5.49
C LYS A 219 27.29 -13.81 -5.57
N LYS A 220 28.18 -13.69 -4.59
CA LYS A 220 29.27 -12.71 -4.61
C LYS A 220 30.18 -12.95 -5.79
#